data_AF-A0A848DCH8-F1
#
_entry.id   AF-A0A848DCH8-F1
#
_cell.length_a   1.000
_cell.length_b   1.000
_cell.length_c   1.000
_cell.angle_alpha   90.00
_cell.angle_beta   90.00
_cell.angle_gamma   90.00
#
_symmetry.space_group_name_H-M   'P 1'
#
loop_
_entity.id
_entity.type
_entity.pdbx_description
1 polymer ?
#
loop_
_entity_poly.entity_id
_entity_poly.type
_entity_poly.pdbx_seq_one_letter_code
_entity_poly.pdbx_strand_id
1 'polypeptide(L)' 'MSRRAGPIGAAFCPGCGAALDDPAAFVQEFWVGADRHFLCWCVRCELLCTVVIAAQLVSHEPEH' A
#
# COMPACT_ATOMS: atom_id res chain seq x y z
N MET A 1 9.12 10.49 -22.07
CA MET A 1 8.32 10.57 -20.82
C MET A 1 7.49 9.30 -20.73
N SER A 2 8.11 8.16 -20.40
CA SER A 2 7.40 6.88 -20.37
C SER A 2 6.80 6.71 -18.97
N ARG A 3 5.48 6.89 -18.84
CA ARG A 3 4.74 6.41 -17.68
C ARG A 3 4.85 4.88 -17.75
N ARG A 4 5.75 4.28 -16.97
CA ARG A 4 5.71 2.82 -16.78
C ARG A 4 4.37 2.50 -16.13
N ALA A 5 3.47 1.93 -16.91
CA ALA A 5 2.29 1.25 -16.40
C ALA A 5 2.75 -0.02 -15.67
N GLY A 6 3.27 0.16 -14.45
CA GLY A 6 3.29 -0.92 -13.46
C GLY A 6 1.87 -1.13 -12.95
N PRO A 7 1.52 -2.33 -12.45
CA PRO A 7 0.20 -2.57 -11.89
C PRO A 7 -0.05 -1.55 -10.77
N ILE A 8 -1.30 -1.10 -10.64
CA ILE A 8 -1.76 -0.08 -9.70
C ILE A 8 -1.42 -0.54 -8.26
N GLY A 9 -0.26 -0.14 -7.75
CA GLY A 9 0.24 -0.47 -6.42
C GLY A 9 -0.26 0.51 -5.35
N ALA A 10 0.23 0.38 -4.12
CA ALA A 10 -0.07 1.31 -3.04
C ALA A 10 0.53 2.71 -3.33
N ALA A 11 -0.23 3.57 -4.00
CA ALA A 11 0.21 4.92 -4.39
C ALA A 11 0.07 5.96 -3.28
N PHE A 12 -0.80 5.71 -2.29
CA PHE A 12 -1.11 6.64 -1.20
C PHE A 12 -1.05 5.93 0.15
N CYS A 13 -0.62 6.66 1.18
CA CYS A 13 -0.55 6.18 2.55
C CYS A 13 -1.97 5.94 3.12
N PRO A 14 -2.28 4.75 3.66
CA PRO A 14 -3.57 4.48 4.30
C PRO A 14 -3.83 5.33 5.55
N GLY A 15 -2.77 5.79 6.24
CA GLY A 15 -2.89 6.56 7.47
C GLY A 15 -3.18 8.05 7.25
N CYS A 16 -2.47 8.69 6.30
CA CYS A 16 -2.57 10.14 6.10
C CYS A 16 -2.93 10.60 4.68
N GLY A 17 -3.09 9.68 3.73
CA GLY A 17 -3.42 9.98 2.33
C GLY A 17 -2.28 10.62 1.51
N ALA A 18 -1.10 10.85 2.09
CA ALA A 18 0.05 11.36 1.34
C ALA A 18 0.50 10.37 0.25
N ALA A 19 1.01 10.89 -0.87
CA ALA A 19 1.57 10.07 -1.94
C ALA A 19 2.83 9.31 -1.44
N LEU A 20 3.01 8.09 -1.94
CA LEU A 20 4.15 7.20 -1.62
C LEU A 20 5.20 7.16 -2.75
N ASP A 21 5.14 8.10 -3.69
CA ASP A 21 6.15 8.28 -4.75
C ASP A 21 7.33 9.17 -4.32
N ASP A 22 7.31 9.69 -3.09
CA ASP A 22 8.43 10.38 -2.47
C ASP A 22 9.65 9.42 -2.38
N PRO A 23 10.86 9.82 -2.84
CA PRO A 23 12.06 8.98 -2.77
C PRO A 23 12.48 8.58 -1.35
N ALA A 24 12.04 9.30 -0.32
CA ALA A 24 12.26 8.94 1.07
C ALA A 24 11.23 7.93 1.59
N ALA A 25 10.08 7.77 0.94
CA ALA A 25 9.13 6.71 1.27
C ALA A 25 9.64 5.34 0.81
N PHE A 26 9.06 4.27 1.35
CA PHE A 26 9.41 2.91 0.97
C PHE A 26 8.16 2.14 0.57
N VAL A 27 8.19 1.53 -0.62
CA VAL A 27 7.15 0.63 -1.12
C VAL A 27 7.82 -0.57 -1.77
N GLN A 28 7.66 -1.74 -1.16
CA GLN A 28 8.20 -3.00 -1.68
C GLN A 28 7.07 -3.99 -1.90
N GLU A 29 6.94 -4.44 -3.14
CA GLU A 29 6.06 -5.56 -3.48
C GLU A 29 6.67 -6.88 -3.01
N PHE A 30 5.83 -7.75 -2.45
CA PHE A 30 6.18 -9.13 -2.14
C PHE A 30 4.95 -10.04 -2.32
N TRP A 31 5.17 -11.35 -2.36
CA TRP A 31 4.13 -12.34 -2.64
C TRP A 31 4.00 -13.32 -1.48
N VAL A 32 2.76 -13.68 -1.15
CA VAL A 32 2.44 -14.76 -0.21
C VAL A 32 1.51 -15.74 -0.93
N GLY A 33 2.09 -16.84 -1.44
CA GLY A 33 1.36 -17.73 -2.34
C GLY A 33 0.92 -17.01 -3.61
N ALA A 34 -0.39 -16.93 -3.84
CA ALA A 34 -0.98 -16.22 -4.98
C ALA A 34 -1.32 -14.75 -4.67
N ASP A 35 -1.17 -14.33 -3.42
CA ASP A 35 -1.53 -12.98 -2.98
C ASP A 35 -0.37 -12.01 -3.18
N ARG A 36 -0.71 -10.81 -3.67
CA ARG A 36 0.22 -9.72 -3.87
C ARG A 36 0.11 -8.70 -2.73
N HIS A 37 1.22 -8.46 -2.05
CA HIS A 37 1.33 -7.59 -0.89
C HIS A 37 2.31 -6.45 -1.16
N PHE A 38 2.16 -5.36 -0.40
CA PHE A 38 3.07 -4.22 -0.41
C PHE A 38 3.45 -3.87 1.02
N LEU A 39 4.75 -3.89 1.34
CA LEU A 39 5.28 -3.32 2.57
C LEU A 39 5.52 -1.84 2.33
N CYS A 40 4.80 -0.99 3.07
CA CYS A 40 4.80 0.45 2.88
C CYS A 40 5.28 1.16 4.14
N TRP A 41 6.17 2.14 3.97
CA TRP A 41 6.51 3.12 5.01
C TRP A 41 6.30 4.54 4.49
N CYS A 42 5.60 5.36 5.27
CA CYS A 42 5.28 6.73 4.92
C CYS A 42 6.18 7.72 5.67
N VAL A 43 6.95 8.54 4.95
CA VAL A 43 7.78 9.59 5.55
C VAL A 43 6.97 10.71 6.24
N ARG A 44 5.68 10.86 5.91
CA ARG A 44 4.84 11.97 6.41
C ARG A 44 4.18 11.70 7.76
N CYS A 45 3.68 10.48 7.97
CA CYS A 45 3.03 10.09 9.23
C CYS A 45 3.72 8.90 9.91
N GLU A 46 4.87 8.47 9.39
CA GLU A 46 5.71 7.39 9.91
C GLU A 46 5.03 6.01 9.96
N LEU A 47 3.83 5.88 9.39
CA LEU A 47 3.09 4.62 9.35
C LEU A 47 3.88 3.57 8.56
N LEU A 48 4.20 2.47 9.25
CA LEU A 48 4.63 1.21 8.65
C LEU A 48 3.42 0.28 8.55
N CYS A 49 3.08 -0.18 7.36
CA CYS A 49 1.95 -1.08 7.16
C CYS A 49 2.17 -2.04 5.99
N THR A 50 1.39 -3.11 5.97
CA THR A 50 1.26 -3.98 4.80
C THR A 50 -0.07 -3.69 4.13
N VAL A 51 -0.04 -3.36 2.84
CA VAL A 51 -1.24 -3.21 2.01
C VAL A 51 -1.43 -4.48 1.20
N VAL A 52 -2.63 -5.06 1.27
CA VAL A 52 -3.03 -6.24 0.51
C VAL A 52 -4.10 -5.81 -0.49
N ILE A 53 -3.85 -6.07 -1.78
CA ILE A 53 -4.84 -5.80 -2.83
C ILE A 53 -5.63 -7.08 -3.06
N ALA A 54 -6.62 -7.31 -2.20
CA ALA A 54 -7.47 -8.50 -2.27
C ALA A 54 -8.54 -8.35 -3.38
N ALA A 55 -8.86 -9.45 -4.06
CA ALA A 55 -9.98 -9.49 -5.00
C ALA A 55 -11.35 -9.34 -4.29
N GLN A 56 -11.43 -9.77 -3.03
CA GLN A 56 -12.62 -9.65 -2.19
C GLN A 56 -12.19 -9.37 -0.75
N LEU A 57 -12.87 -8.44 -0.09
CA LEU A 57 -12.71 -8.16 1.33
C LEU A 57 -14.02 -8.50 2.05
N VAL A 58 -13.93 -9.30 3.11
CA VAL A 58 -15.03 -9.52 4.06
C VAL A 58 -14.59 -8.93 5.39
N SER A 59 -15.30 -7.91 5.85
CA SER A 59 -15.02 -7.22 7.11
C SER A 59 -16.30 -7.00 7.91
N HIS A 60 -16.16 -6.76 9.21
CA HIS A 60 -17.25 -6.31 10.08
C HIS A 60 -16.81 -5.02 10.78
N GLU A 61 -17.77 -4.16 11.10
CA GLU A 61 -17.52 -3.05 12.00
C GLU A 61 -17.53 -3.58 13.45
N PRO A 62 -16.55 -3.21 14.29
CA PRO A 62 -16.57 -3.58 15.70
C PRO A 62 -17.75 -2.92 16.43
N GLU A 63 -18.25 -3.57 17.47
CA GLU A 63 -19.23 -3.00 18.39
C GLU A 63 -18.64 -1.78 19.12
N HIS A 64 -19.40 -0.67 19.15
CA HIS A 64 -18.97 0.62 19.68
C HIS A 64 -18.87 0.64 21.20
#